data_AF-A0ABD0PT06-F1
#
_entry.id   AF-A0ABD0PT06-F1
#
_cell.length_a   1.000
_cell.length_b   1.000
_cell.length_c   1.000
_cell.angle_alpha   90.00
_cell.angle_beta   90.00
_cell.angle_gamma   90.00
#
_symmetry.space_group_name_H-M   'P 1'
#
loop_
_entity.id
_entity.type
_entity.pdbx_description
1 polymer ?
#
loop_
_entity_poly.entity_id
_entity_poly.type
_entity_poly.pdbx_seq_one_letter_code
_entity_poly.pdbx_strand_id
1 'polypeptide(L)' 'MSSTLEKPQIIAHIQKSLNYTVFDSRWIPCSAKFVCMGNFARGTGVMQIYEIQHGELQLVKE' A
#
# COMPACT_ATOMS: atom_id res chain seq x y z
N MET A 1 23.25 -13.71 25.59
CA MET A 1 22.98 -12.79 24.47
C MET A 1 21.51 -12.41 24.54
N SER A 2 21.20 -11.16 24.87
CA SER A 2 19.82 -10.69 24.95
C SER A 2 19.24 -10.66 23.53
N SER A 3 18.23 -11.48 23.27
CA SER A 3 17.54 -11.50 21.99
C SER A 3 16.77 -10.20 21.82
N THR A 4 17.27 -9.31 20.97
CA THR A 4 16.68 -8.01 20.60
C THR A 4 15.31 -8.09 19.92
N LEU A 5 14.64 -9.24 19.96
CA LEU A 5 13.34 -9.54 19.37
C LEU A 5 12.27 -9.92 20.42
N GLU A 6 12.54 -9.74 21.72
CA GLU A 6 11.58 -10.06 22.79
C GLU A 6 10.27 -9.25 22.70
N LYS A 7 10.27 -8.11 22.00
CA LYS A 7 9.10 -7.27 21.78
C LYS A 7 8.67 -7.28 20.31
N PRO A 8 7.36 -7.23 20.00
CA PRO A 8 6.86 -7.12 18.63
C PRO A 8 7.50 -5.94 17.89
N GLN A 9 7.85 -6.17 16.63
CA GLN A 9 8.48 -5.17 15.76
C GLN A 9 7.50 -4.73 14.68
N ILE A 10 7.46 -3.42 14.41
CA ILE A 10 6.79 -2.87 13.23
C ILE A 10 7.85 -2.75 12.14
N ILE A 11 7.68 -3.47 11.04
CA ILE A 11 8.65 -3.54 9.95
C ILE A 11 7.99 -2.99 8.68
N ALA A 12 8.69 -2.10 7.97
CA ALA A 12 8.27 -1.67 6.64
C ALA A 12 8.47 -2.83 5.67
N HIS A 13 7.40 -3.59 5.39
CA HIS A 13 7.48 -4.76 4.52
C HIS A 13 7.64 -4.38 3.04
N ILE A 14 6.84 -3.42 2.56
CA ILE A 14 6.87 -2.92 1.18
C ILE A 14 6.55 -1.42 1.19
N GLN A 15 7.21 -0.65 0.32
CA GLN A 15 6.94 0.77 0.13
C GLN A 15 6.90 1.10 -1.37
N LYS A 16 6.01 2.00 -1.79
CA LYS A 16 5.90 2.47 -3.18
C LYS A 16 5.64 3.96 -3.21
N SER A 17 6.45 4.71 -3.96
CA SER A 17 6.20 6.12 -4.23
C SER A 17 5.05 6.31 -5.23
N LEU A 18 4.19 7.30 -4.98
CA LEU A 18 3.05 7.65 -5.83
C LEU A 18 3.15 9.10 -6.29
N ASN A 19 2.51 9.41 -7.42
CA ASN A 19 2.50 10.75 -8.04
C ASN A 19 1.17 11.50 -7.82
N TYR A 20 0.39 11.10 -6.82
CA TYR A 20 -0.87 11.71 -6.42
C TYR A 20 -1.02 11.66 -4.90
N THR A 21 -1.94 12.45 -4.36
CA THR A 21 -2.23 12.46 -2.93
C THR A 21 -3.20 11.34 -2.59
N VAL A 22 -2.81 10.42 -1.70
CA VAL A 22 -3.69 9.36 -1.19
C VAL A 22 -4.43 9.86 0.05
N PHE A 23 -5.76 9.74 0.06
CA PHE A 23 -6.61 10.11 1.19
C PHE A 23 -7.04 8.91 2.03
N ASP A 24 -7.28 7.75 1.40
CA ASP A 24 -7.58 6.51 2.11
C ASP A 24 -6.96 5.32 1.39
N SER A 25 -6.66 4.27 2.16
CA SER A 25 -6.23 2.98 1.64
C SER A 25 -6.85 1.84 2.45
N ARG A 26 -7.42 0.85 1.76
CA ARG A 26 -8.17 -0.25 2.41
C ARG A 26 -7.89 -1.59 1.74
N TRP A 27 -7.74 -2.63 2.55
CA TRP A 27 -7.64 -4.01 2.07
C TRP A 27 -8.93 -4.47 1.39
N ILE A 28 -8.79 -5.18 0.28
CA ILE A 28 -9.87 -5.92 -0.34
C ILE A 28 -9.94 -7.29 0.33
N PRO A 29 -11.07 -7.65 0.98
CA PRO A 29 -11.18 -8.91 1.71
C PRO A 29 -10.82 -10.12 0.86
N CYS A 30 -10.28 -11.16 1.51
CA CYS A 30 -9.92 -12.43 0.88
C CYS A 30 -8.91 -12.30 -0.28
N SER A 31 -8.05 -11.28 -0.27
CA SER A 31 -7.04 -11.06 -1.30
C SER A 31 -5.78 -10.39 -0.75
N ALA A 32 -4.68 -10.45 -1.51
CA ALA A 32 -3.46 -9.67 -1.25
C ALA A 32 -3.53 -8.27 -1.90
N LYS A 33 -4.74 -7.73 -2.12
CA LYS A 33 -4.98 -6.46 -2.80
C LYS A 33 -5.49 -5.39 -1.86
N PHE A 34 -5.19 -4.13 -2.16
CA PHE A 34 -5.77 -2.97 -1.49
C PHE A 34 -6.07 -1.88 -2.49
N VAL A 35 -7.07 -1.06 -2.17
CA VAL A 35 -7.42 0.15 -2.92
C VAL A 35 -6.73 1.35 -2.29
N CYS A 36 -6.20 2.25 -3.12
CA CYS A 36 -5.78 3.61 -2.78
C CYS A 36 -6.72 4.59 -3.47
N MET A 37 -7.24 5.57 -2.73
CA MET A 37 -8.14 6.60 -3.26
C MET A 37 -7.58 7.99 -2.99
N GLY A 38 -7.69 8.89 -3.96
CA GLY A 38 -6.99 10.17 -3.89
C GLY A 38 -7.31 11.11 -5.05
N ASN A 39 -6.43 12.09 -5.26
CA ASN A 39 -6.47 12.96 -6.42
C ASN A 39 -5.07 13.36 -6.92
N PHE A 40 -4.96 13.59 -8.23
CA PHE A 40 -3.81 14.27 -8.82
C PHE A 40 -3.85 15.76 -8.49
N ALA A 41 -2.71 16.44 -8.59
CA ALA A 41 -2.59 17.88 -8.34
C ALA A 41 -3.55 18.76 -9.17
N ARG A 42 -3.97 18.28 -10.35
CA ARG A 42 -4.97 18.95 -11.22
C ARG A 42 -6.44 18.76 -10.78
N GLY A 43 -6.68 18.17 -9.61
CA GLY A 43 -8.03 17.92 -9.08
C GLY A 43 -8.75 16.71 -9.66
N THR A 44 -8.15 15.97 -10.60
CA THR A 44 -8.72 14.71 -11.10
C THR A 44 -8.62 13.63 -10.03
N GLY A 45 -9.75 13.05 -9.64
CA GLY A 45 -9.79 11.92 -8.72
C GLY A 45 -9.10 10.67 -9.28
N VAL A 46 -8.59 9.83 -8.39
CA VAL A 46 -7.92 8.57 -8.75
C VAL A 46 -8.30 7.49 -7.74
N MET A 47 -8.54 6.28 -8.25
CA MET A 47 -8.73 5.06 -7.47
C MET A 47 -7.85 4.00 -8.09
N GLN A 48 -6.92 3.43 -7.33
CA GLN A 48 -6.03 2.40 -7.84
C GLN A 48 -6.07 1.16 -6.96
N ILE A 49 -6.16 -0.01 -7.56
CA ILE A 49 -6.03 -1.28 -6.85
C ILE A 49 -4.62 -1.81 -7.07
N TYR A 50 -3.91 -2.02 -5.96
CA TYR A 50 -2.60 -2.64 -5.93
C TYR A 50 -2.70 -4.07 -5.39
N GLU A 51 -1.84 -4.96 -5.89
CA GLU A 51 -1.64 -6.30 -5.37
C GLU A 51 -0.20 -6.48 -4.91
N ILE A 52 -0.02 -7.11 -3.74
CA ILE A 52 1.28 -7.58 -3.31
C ILE A 52 1.65 -8.82 -4.12
N GLN A 53 2.74 -8.75 -4.87
CA GLN A 53 3.31 -9.87 -5.61
C GLN A 53 4.82 -9.92 -5.38
N HIS A 54 5.33 -11.06 -4.87
CA HIS A 54 6.77 -11.31 -4.69
C HIS A 54 7.54 -10.19 -3.95
N GLY A 55 6.91 -9.54 -2.96
CA GLY A 55 7.53 -8.43 -2.21
C GLY A 55 7.42 -7.05 -2.88
N GLU A 56 6.69 -6.95 -3.99
CA GLU A 56 6.44 -5.70 -4.70
C GLU A 56 4.95 -5.38 -4.79
N LEU A 57 4.64 -4.12 -5.11
CA LEU A 57 3.28 -3.64 -5.36
C LEU A 57 3.03 -3.45 -6.86
N GLN A 58 2.20 -4.33 -7.42
CA GLN A 58 1.76 -4.30 -8.80
C GLN A 58 0.42 -3.57 -8.93
N LEU A 59 0.34 -2.63 -9.86
CA LEU A 59 -0.92 -1.97 -10.18
C LEU A 59 -1.78 -2.91 -11.01
N VAL A 60 -2.97 -3.27 -10.52
CA VAL A 60 -3.88 -4.18 -11.23
C VAL A 60 -5.12 -3.49 -11.78
N LYS A 61 -5.46 -2.29 -11.29
CA LYS A 61 -6.59 -1.50 -11.78
C LYS A 61 -6.43 0.00 -11.51
N GLU A 62 -6.84 0.82 -12.48
CA GLU A 62 -7.06 2.28 -12.39
C GLU A 62 -8.56 2.64 -12.39
#